data_AF-A0A6I9PPR0-F1
#
_entry.id   AF-A0A6I9PPR0-F1
#
_cell.length_a   1.000
_cell.length_b   1.000
_cell.length_c   1.000
_cell.angle_alpha   90.00
_cell.angle_beta   90.00
_cell.angle_gamma   90.00
#
_symmetry.space_group_name_H-M   'P 1'
#
loop_
_entity.id
_entity.type
_entity.pdbx_description
1 polymer ?
#
loop_
_entity_poly.entity_id
_entity_poly.type
_entity_poly.pdbx_seq_one_letter_code
_entity_poly.pdbx_strand_id
1 'polypeptide(L)'
;MGHSLVSGPQGNLWMYGGLSLTQGILGNVYRYSVSERRWTQMLTSSLEEGSTPGPRYHHAAAMLTNHESGSGNHAASHDCMLVVGGVTNSGVAMDTWTLNLSSLVWREHK
;
A
#
# COMPACT_ATOMS: atom_id res chain seq x y z
N MET A 1 1.33 -14.09 8.65
CA MET A 1 1.57 -14.86 7.40
C MET A 1 0.79 -14.22 6.26
N GLY A 2 1.25 -14.38 5.01
CA GLY A 2 0.56 -13.80 3.84
C GLY A 2 0.59 -12.27 3.77
N HIS A 3 1.61 -11.65 4.37
CA HIS A 3 1.88 -10.22 4.21
C HIS A 3 2.52 -9.97 2.85
N SER A 4 2.21 -8.83 2.23
CA SER A 4 2.90 -8.38 1.03
C SER A 4 3.75 -7.17 1.37
N LEU A 5 5.04 -7.27 1.03
CA LEU A 5 6.05 -6.25 1.28
C LEU A 5 6.66 -5.82 -0.05
N VAL A 6 6.80 -4.52 -0.23
CA VAL A 6 7.35 -3.94 -1.46
C VAL A 6 8.46 -2.94 -1.13
N SER A 7 9.48 -2.87 -2.01
CA SER A 7 10.59 -1.92 -1.86
C SER A 7 10.21 -0.56 -2.41
N GLY A 8 9.99 0.42 -1.54
CA GLY A 8 9.66 1.79 -1.91
C GLY A 8 10.86 2.72 -2.06
N PRO A 9 10.60 4.01 -2.27
CA PRO A 9 11.64 5.03 -2.47
C PRO A 9 12.51 5.24 -1.23
N GLN A 10 13.70 5.79 -1.44
CA GLN A 10 14.60 6.27 -0.38
C GLN A 10 14.98 5.19 0.65
N GLY A 11 15.08 3.93 0.21
CA GLY A 11 15.45 2.81 1.09
C GLY A 11 14.37 2.46 2.12
N ASN A 12 13.09 2.72 1.80
CA ASN A 12 11.98 2.32 2.64
C ASN A 12 11.35 1.02 2.13
N LEU A 13 10.92 0.15 3.05
CA LEU A 13 10.04 -0.98 2.73
C LEU A 13 8.62 -0.65 3.17
N TRP A 14 7.64 -1.04 2.37
CA TRP A 14 6.22 -0.83 2.64
C TRP A 14 5.50 -2.14 2.75
N MET A 15 4.63 -2.25 3.75
CA MET A 15 3.84 -3.44 4.01
C MET A 15 2.40 -3.04 4.25
N TYR A 16 1.48 -3.81 3.69
CA TYR A 16 0.06 -3.68 3.94
C TYR A 16 -0.55 -5.05 4.22
N GLY A 17 -1.47 -5.08 5.19
CA GLY A 17 -2.26 -6.24 5.54
C GLY A 17 -1.48 -7.47 6.01
N GLY A 18 -2.04 -8.64 5.70
CA GLY A 18 -1.59 -9.96 6.14
C GLY A 18 -2.42 -10.52 7.31
N LEU A 19 -2.01 -11.68 7.82
CA LEU A 19 -2.72 -12.41 8.87
C LEU A 19 -1.87 -12.51 10.13
N SER A 20 -2.39 -11.98 11.24
CA SER A 20 -1.88 -12.17 12.59
C SER A 20 -2.65 -13.29 13.30
N LEU A 21 -1.95 -14.15 14.03
CA LEU A 21 -2.58 -15.20 14.84
C LEU A 21 -3.35 -14.61 16.04
N THR A 22 -2.97 -13.43 16.52
CA THR A 22 -3.57 -12.80 17.70
C THR A 22 -4.57 -11.70 17.33
N GLN A 23 -4.39 -11.04 16.18
CA GLN A 23 -5.20 -9.90 15.76
C GLN A 23 -6.09 -10.19 14.54
N GLY A 24 -5.97 -11.37 13.93
CA GLY A 24 -6.72 -11.73 12.73
C GLY A 24 -6.18 -11.04 11.47
N ILE A 25 -7.08 -10.77 10.51
CA ILE A 25 -6.72 -10.13 9.24
C ILE A 25 -6.41 -8.65 9.48
N LEU A 26 -5.24 -8.21 9.03
CA LEU A 26 -4.75 -6.85 9.20
C LEU A 26 -5.08 -5.98 7.98
N GLY A 27 -5.28 -4.69 8.23
CA GLY A 27 -5.49 -3.66 7.18
C GLY A 27 -4.60 -2.43 7.37
N ASN A 28 -3.59 -2.52 8.25
CA ASN A 28 -2.69 -1.42 8.55
C ASN A 28 -1.56 -1.33 7.51
N VAL A 29 -1.07 -0.11 7.29
CA VAL A 29 0.12 0.15 6.48
C VAL A 29 1.31 0.41 7.41
N TYR A 30 2.43 -0.22 7.11
CA TYR A 30 3.68 -0.01 7.81
C TYR A 30 4.79 0.38 6.85
N ARG A 31 5.66 1.29 7.30
CA ARG A 31 6.90 1.65 6.63
C ARG A 31 8.09 1.24 7.49
N TYR A 32 9.04 0.53 6.91
CA TYR A 32 10.35 0.30 7.51
C TYR A 32 11.37 1.25 6.87
N SER A 33 12.00 2.10 7.66
CA SER A 33 13.18 2.85 7.23
C SER A 33 14.42 1.98 7.45
N VAL A 34 15.17 1.67 6.37
CA VAL A 34 16.38 0.86 6.47
C VAL A 34 17.50 1.62 7.17
N SER A 35 17.62 2.93 6.94
CA SER A 35 18.63 3.77 7.59
C SER A 35 18.41 3.86 9.10
N GLU A 36 17.16 4.03 9.52
CA GLU A 36 16.78 4.13 10.94
C GLU A 36 16.52 2.76 11.58
N ARG A 37 16.47 1.70 10.78
CA ARG A 37 16.11 0.33 11.20
C ARG A 37 14.80 0.25 11.97
N ARG A 38 13.81 1.05 11.57
CA ARG A 38 12.61 1.30 12.37
C ARG A 38 11.34 1.10 11.57
N TRP A 39 10.41 0.32 12.15
CA TRP A 39 9.04 0.23 11.68
C TRP A 39 8.21 1.39 12.21
N THR A 40 7.39 1.99 11.35
CA THR A 40 6.41 3.01 11.70
C THR A 40 5.07 2.63 11.09
N GLN A 41 4.02 2.64 11.89
CA GLN A 41 2.66 2.51 11.35
C GLN A 41 2.29 3.84 10.68
N MET A 42 1.82 3.76 9.44
CA MET A 42 1.43 4.92 8.66
C MET A 42 -0.08 5.12 8.77
N LEU A 43 -0.50 6.36 8.99
CA LEU A 43 -1.91 6.73 8.94
C LEU A 43 -2.27 7.04 7.49
N THR A 44 -3.29 6.35 6.96
CA THR A 44 -3.75 6.50 5.58
C THR A 44 -5.17 7.03 5.53
N SER A 45 -5.52 7.70 4.44
CA SER A 45 -6.86 8.19 4.15
C SER A 45 -7.31 7.78 2.74
N SER A 46 -8.50 8.22 2.32
CA SER A 46 -9.05 8.01 0.99
C SER A 46 -9.60 9.31 0.41
N LEU A 47 -9.68 9.40 -0.93
CA LEU A 47 -10.30 10.56 -1.60
C LEU A 47 -11.82 10.57 -1.45
N GLU A 48 -12.46 9.40 -1.58
CA GLU A 48 -13.89 9.26 -1.25
C GLU A 48 -14.00 8.79 0.19
N GLU A 49 -14.75 9.50 1.04
CA GLU A 49 -14.89 9.17 2.46
C GLU A 49 -15.28 7.70 2.64
N GLY A 50 -14.48 6.97 3.43
CA GLY A 50 -14.71 5.56 3.74
C GLY A 50 -14.21 4.55 2.70
N SER A 51 -13.72 4.98 1.54
CA SER A 51 -13.19 4.09 0.49
C SER A 51 -11.71 3.72 0.71
N THR A 52 -11.45 2.77 1.61
CA THR A 52 -10.10 2.18 1.76
C THR A 52 -10.18 0.67 1.53
N PRO A 53 -9.08 0.03 1.08
CA PRO A 53 -9.08 -1.41 0.95
C PRO A 53 -9.27 -2.04 2.34
N GLY A 54 -10.28 -2.91 2.46
CA GLY A 54 -10.51 -3.65 3.69
C GLY A 54 -9.34 -4.59 4.05
N PRO A 55 -9.20 -4.97 5.33
CA PRO A 55 -8.18 -5.91 5.80
C PRO A 55 -8.09 -7.17 4.94
N ARG A 56 -6.87 -7.54 4.54
CA ARG A 56 -6.64 -8.66 3.60
C ARG A 56 -5.27 -9.31 3.72
N TYR A 57 -5.18 -10.57 3.32
CA TYR A 57 -3.93 -11.34 3.20
C TYR A 57 -3.90 -12.13 1.89
N HIS A 58 -2.74 -12.67 1.50
CA HIS A 58 -2.55 -13.33 0.18
C HIS A 58 -2.98 -12.46 -1.01
N HIS A 59 -2.86 -11.14 -0.89
CA HIS A 59 -3.05 -10.20 -1.99
C HIS A 59 -1.73 -10.00 -2.75
N ALA A 60 -1.82 -9.59 -4.01
CA ALA A 60 -0.64 -9.13 -4.74
C ALA A 60 -0.34 -7.67 -4.37
N ALA A 61 0.95 -7.32 -4.29
CA ALA A 61 1.37 -5.93 -4.16
C ALA A 61 2.59 -5.65 -5.04
N ALA A 62 2.65 -4.44 -5.60
CA ALA A 62 3.76 -3.99 -6.42
C ALA A 62 4.00 -2.49 -6.23
N MET A 63 5.21 -2.04 -6.55
CA MET A 63 5.53 -0.62 -6.63
C MET A 63 5.29 -0.10 -8.04
N LEU A 64 4.57 1.01 -8.13
CA LEU A 64 4.38 1.76 -9.35
C LEU A 64 5.17 3.06 -9.21
N THR A 65 6.19 3.20 -10.06
CA THR A 65 6.94 4.45 -10.20
C THR A 65 6.49 5.11 -11.48
N ASN A 66 5.74 6.21 -11.40
CA ASN A 66 5.42 6.99 -12.59
C ASN A 66 6.64 7.83 -12.96
N HIS A 67 7.48 7.29 -13.83
CA HIS A 67 8.49 8.07 -14.51
C HIS A 67 7.77 8.81 -15.64
N GLU A 68 7.41 10.08 -15.44
CA GLU A 68 7.05 10.93 -16.58
C GLU A 68 8.32 11.13 -17.42
N SER A 69 8.59 10.16 -18.29
CA SER A 69 9.62 10.27 -19.31
C SER A 69 9.15 11.30 -20.33
N GLY A 70 9.45 12.59 -20.11
CA GLY A 70 9.45 13.57 -21.21
C GLY A 70 8.92 14.98 -20.96
N SER A 71 8.51 15.39 -19.75
CA SER A 71 8.09 16.79 -19.53
C SER A 71 9.07 17.50 -18.60
N GLY A 72 9.76 18.52 -19.11
CA GLY A 72 10.78 19.32 -18.42
C GLY A 72 10.28 20.18 -17.25
N ASN A 73 9.17 19.80 -16.62
CA ASN A 73 8.66 20.40 -15.40
C ASN A 73 8.74 19.37 -14.28
N HIS A 74 9.13 19.81 -13.08
CA HIS A 74 9.30 19.00 -11.87
C HIS A 74 7.96 18.44 -11.34
N ALA A 75 7.23 17.67 -12.16
CA ALA A 75 6.07 16.93 -11.73
C ALA A 75 6.54 15.80 -10.81
N ALA A 76 6.11 15.84 -9.55
CA ALA A 76 6.52 14.90 -8.53
C ALA A 76 6.28 13.44 -8.99
N SER A 77 7.33 12.61 -8.97
CA SER A 77 7.17 11.16 -9.07
C SER A 77 6.16 10.72 -8.03
N HIS A 78 5.01 10.21 -8.47
CA HIS A 78 4.00 9.69 -7.57
C HIS A 78 4.24 8.21 -7.38
N ASP A 79 5.21 7.88 -6.54
CA ASP A 79 5.46 6.50 -6.15
C ASP A 79 4.24 5.96 -5.38
N CYS A 80 3.67 4.90 -5.92
CA CYS A 80 2.46 4.29 -5.38
C CYS A 80 2.69 2.81 -5.09
N MET A 81 2.08 2.32 -4.02
CA MET A 81 1.94 0.88 -3.79
C MET A 81 0.61 0.42 -4.38
N LEU A 82 0.67 -0.45 -5.38
CA LEU A 82 -0.47 -1.16 -5.95
C LEU A 82 -0.80 -2.37 -5.07
N VAL A 83 -2.09 -2.60 -4.83
CA VAL A 83 -2.64 -3.75 -4.12
C VAL A 83 -3.79 -4.33 -4.94
N VAL A 84 -3.74 -5.63 -5.21
CA VAL A 84 -4.75 -6.33 -6.02
C VAL A 84 -5.27 -7.56 -5.30
N GLY A 85 -6.60 -7.64 -5.18
CA GLY A 85 -7.32 -8.80 -4.68
C GLY A 85 -6.92 -9.25 -3.28
N GLY A 86 -6.93 -10.56 -3.05
CA GLY A 86 -6.60 -11.21 -1.78
C GLY A 86 -7.82 -11.67 -1.00
N VAL A 87 -7.58 -12.31 0.14
CA VAL A 87 -8.63 -12.85 1.01
C VAL A 87 -8.95 -11.84 2.11
N THR A 88 -10.23 -11.49 2.23
CA THR A 88 -10.80 -10.58 3.24
C THR A 88 -11.76 -11.35 4.16
N ASN A 89 -12.36 -10.66 5.13
CA ASN A 89 -13.45 -11.21 5.94
C ASN A 89 -14.73 -11.50 5.14
N SER A 90 -14.91 -10.90 3.96
CA SER A 90 -16.09 -11.08 3.11
C SER A 90 -15.88 -12.09 1.97
N GLY A 91 -14.70 -12.71 1.89
CA GLY A 91 -14.35 -13.68 0.84
C GLY A 91 -13.13 -13.25 0.04
N VAL A 92 -13.09 -13.61 -1.24
CA VAL A 92 -12.00 -13.24 -2.15
C VAL A 92 -12.32 -11.90 -2.78
N ALA A 93 -11.48 -10.90 -2.55
CA ALA A 93 -11.58 -9.60 -3.20
C ALA A 93 -10.98 -9.65 -4.61
N MET A 94 -11.59 -8.88 -5.51
CA MET A 94 -11.19 -8.73 -6.93
C MET A 94 -10.91 -7.26 -7.27
N ASP A 95 -10.85 -6.40 -6.25
CA ASP A 95 -10.63 -4.96 -6.35
C ASP A 95 -9.14 -4.63 -6.56
N THR A 96 -8.90 -3.42 -7.07
CA THR A 96 -7.55 -2.90 -7.31
C THR A 96 -7.42 -1.52 -6.66
N TRP A 97 -6.35 -1.35 -5.89
CA TRP A 97 -6.11 -0.15 -5.09
C TRP A 97 -4.68 0.37 -5.28
N THR A 98 -4.51 1.68 -5.20
CA THR A 98 -3.19 2.31 -5.09
C THR A 98 -3.12 3.19 -3.87
N LEU A 99 -2.05 3.06 -3.08
CA LEU A 99 -1.67 4.00 -2.04
C LEU A 99 -0.58 4.92 -2.57
N ASN A 100 -0.83 6.22 -2.64
CA ASN A 100 0.23 7.20 -2.90
C ASN A 100 1.14 7.28 -1.66
N LEU A 101 2.44 7.02 -1.81
CA LEU A 101 3.35 6.91 -0.66
C LEU A 101 3.78 8.26 -0.07
N SER A 102 3.57 9.34 -0.81
CA SER A 102 3.85 10.70 -0.35
C SER A 102 2.66 11.30 0.40
N SER A 103 1.43 11.15 -0.13
CA SER A 103 0.22 11.69 0.49
C SER A 103 -0.48 10.73 1.44
N LEU A 104 -0.14 9.43 1.41
CA LEU A 104 -0.79 8.36 2.16
C LEU A 104 -2.29 8.22 1.88
N VAL A 105 -2.70 8.57 0.66
CA VAL A 105 -4.08 8.51 0.22
C VAL A 105 -4.29 7.28 -0.68
N TRP A 106 -5.32 6.50 -0.36
CA TRP A 106 -5.81 5.38 -1.16
C TRP A 106 -6.72 5.87 -2.30
N ARG A 107 -6.66 5.15 -3.42
CA ARG A 107 -7.56 5.28 -4.56
C ARG A 107 -7.92 3.89 -5.10
N GLU A 108 -9.21 3.64 -5.28
CA GLU A 108 -9.72 2.45 -5.98
C GLU A 108 -9.66 2.65 -7.49
N HIS A 109 -9.41 1.58 -8.24
CA HIS A 109 -9.52 1.53 -9.69
C HIS A 109 -10.69 0.62 -10.07
N LYS A 110 -11.66 1.15 -10.81
CA LYS A 110 -12.88 0.47 -11.27
C LYS A 110 -12.81 0.12 -12.74
#